data_AF-A0A527ZBF0-F1
#
_entry.id   AF-A0A527ZBF0-F1
#
_cell.length_a   1.000
_cell.length_b   1.000
_cell.length_c   1.000
_cell.angle_alpha   90.00
_cell.angle_beta   90.00
_cell.angle_gamma   90.00
#
_symmetry.space_group_name_H-M   'P 1'
#
loop_
_entity.id
_entity.type
_entity.pdbx_description
1 polymer ?
#
loop_
_entity_poly.entity_id
_entity_poly.type
_entity_poly.pdbx_seq_one_letter_code
_entity_poly.pdbx_strand_id
1 'polypeptide(L)'
;MALGRTFRVTLALCPLLTTIACNAPKAGNPLADSPQPRSATYTCADGARITIENLGTSVRVLGPDGASEDLPASPANQNSRFG
;
A
#
# COMPACT_ATOMS: atom_id res chain seq x y z
N MET A 1 -19.06 -0.72 -68.36
CA MET A 1 -17.94 -0.66 -67.40
C MET A 1 -18.28 0.38 -66.36
N ALA A 2 -18.57 -0.07 -65.14
CA ALA A 2 -18.89 0.75 -63.98
C ALA A 2 -17.61 1.30 -63.33
N LEU A 3 -17.65 2.51 -62.76
CA LEU A 3 -16.87 2.79 -61.54
C LEU A 3 -17.41 4.04 -60.84
N GLY A 4 -18.24 3.82 -59.82
CA GLY A 4 -18.60 4.86 -58.86
C GLY A 4 -17.43 5.18 -57.93
N ARG A 5 -17.41 6.42 -57.42
CA ARG A 5 -16.72 6.75 -56.16
C ARG A 5 -17.58 7.73 -55.39
N THR A 6 -18.43 7.13 -54.57
CA THR A 6 -19.28 7.77 -53.59
C THR A 6 -18.45 8.42 -52.50
N PHE A 7 -18.77 9.70 -52.27
CA PHE A 7 -18.53 10.50 -51.09
C PHE A 7 -18.52 9.66 -49.80
N ARG A 8 -17.46 9.76 -49.00
CA ARG A 8 -17.48 9.43 -47.57
C ARG A 8 -16.90 10.60 -46.77
N VAL A 9 -17.71 11.63 -46.69
CA VAL A 9 -17.71 12.59 -45.57
C VAL A 9 -18.32 11.83 -44.40
N THR A 10 -17.48 11.36 -43.47
CA THR A 10 -17.97 10.83 -42.19
C THR A 10 -17.56 11.81 -41.10
N LEU A 11 -18.46 12.76 -40.88
CA LEU A 11 -18.53 13.57 -39.68
C LEU A 11 -18.96 12.67 -38.50
N ALA A 12 -18.51 13.04 -37.29
CA ALA A 12 -19.01 12.63 -35.98
C ALA A 12 -18.64 11.22 -35.48
N LEU A 13 -17.89 11.15 -34.36
CA LEU A 13 -18.41 10.75 -33.05
C LEU A 13 -17.27 10.66 -32.00
N CYS A 14 -17.00 11.75 -31.30
CA CYS A 14 -16.60 11.72 -29.88
C CYS A 14 -17.93 11.82 -29.09
N PRO A 15 -18.15 11.25 -27.89
CA PRO A 15 -17.18 10.77 -26.90
C PRO A 15 -17.58 9.44 -26.20
N LEU A 16 -16.68 8.80 -25.44
CA LEU A 16 -17.09 8.08 -24.23
C LEU A 16 -15.86 7.87 -23.33
N LEU A 17 -15.61 8.83 -22.44
CA LEU A 17 -14.74 8.62 -21.28
C LEU A 17 -15.52 7.78 -20.27
N THR A 18 -15.16 6.50 -20.13
CA THR A 18 -15.61 5.68 -19.00
C THR A 18 -14.54 5.71 -17.92
N THR A 19 -14.72 6.58 -16.92
CA THR A 19 -13.90 6.57 -15.71
C THR A 19 -14.33 5.42 -14.81
N ILE A 20 -13.63 4.29 -14.92
CA ILE A 20 -13.75 3.18 -13.97
C ILE A 20 -13.13 3.66 -12.65
N ALA A 21 -13.97 4.03 -11.69
CA ALA A 21 -13.52 4.24 -10.31
C ALA A 21 -13.14 2.88 -9.72
N CYS A 22 -11.84 2.60 -9.62
CA CYS A 22 -11.33 1.40 -8.98
C CYS A 22 -11.44 1.56 -7.47
N ASN A 23 -12.57 1.14 -6.88
CA ASN A 23 -12.67 0.90 -5.45
C ASN A 23 -12.19 -0.54 -5.19
N ALA A 24 -10.88 -0.68 -4.99
CA ALA A 24 -10.29 -1.96 -4.60
C ALA A 24 -10.96 -2.45 -3.29
N PRO A 25 -11.54 -3.65 -3.25
CA PRO A 25 -12.01 -4.22 -1.99
C PRO A 25 -10.82 -4.35 -1.05
N LYS A 26 -10.97 -3.87 0.19
CA LYS A 26 -9.99 -4.10 1.26
C LYS A 26 -10.04 -5.59 1.60
N ALA A 27 -9.27 -6.38 0.85
CA ALA A 27 -8.92 -7.72 1.24
C ALA A 27 -8.18 -7.61 2.58
N GLY A 28 -8.91 -7.84 3.67
CA GLY A 28 -8.29 -7.99 4.98
C GLY A 28 -7.33 -9.17 4.88
N ASN A 29 -6.03 -8.91 5.05
CA ASN A 29 -5.06 -9.99 5.14
C ASN A 29 -5.49 -10.89 6.31
N PRO A 30 -5.67 -12.21 6.12
CA PRO A 30 -5.99 -13.15 7.20
C PRO A 30 -4.90 -13.23 8.28
N LEU A 31 -3.78 -12.52 8.11
CA LEU A 31 -2.74 -12.30 9.11
C LEU A 31 -3.12 -11.23 10.17
N ALA A 32 -4.27 -10.57 10.03
CA ALA A 32 -4.70 -9.49 10.94
C ALA A 32 -5.11 -9.98 12.34
N ASP A 33 -5.30 -11.30 12.54
CA ASP A 33 -5.78 -11.88 13.80
C ASP A 33 -4.76 -12.77 14.53
N SER A 34 -3.51 -12.81 14.03
CA SER A 34 -2.43 -13.41 14.83
C SER A 34 -1.91 -12.39 15.84
N PRO A 35 -1.75 -12.75 17.13
CA PRO A 35 -1.15 -11.88 18.13
C PRO A 35 0.19 -11.36 17.64
N GLN A 36 0.40 -10.04 17.67
CA GLN A 36 1.69 -9.48 17.30
C GLN A 36 2.76 -9.90 18.32
N PRO A 37 3.98 -10.25 17.87
CA PRO A 37 5.06 -10.60 18.76
C PRO A 37 5.45 -9.40 19.63
N ARG A 38 5.82 -9.68 20.89
CA ARG A 38 6.35 -8.65 21.79
C ARG A 38 7.68 -8.07 21.31
N SER A 39 8.52 -8.91 20.71
CA SER A 39 9.79 -8.51 20.12
C SER A 39 10.03 -9.33 18.86
N ALA A 40 10.49 -8.67 17.80
CA ALA A 40 10.86 -9.31 16.55
C ALA A 40 12.11 -8.64 15.96
N THR A 41 13.01 -9.42 15.38
CA THR A 41 14.21 -8.92 14.71
C THR A 41 14.08 -9.10 13.21
N TYR A 42 14.39 -8.04 12.47
CA TYR A 42 14.30 -7.98 11.02
C TYR A 42 15.66 -7.68 10.41
N THR A 43 15.91 -8.23 9.22
CA THR A 43 17.07 -7.89 8.41
C THR A 43 16.62 -6.91 7.33
N CYS A 44 17.24 -5.73 7.31
CA CYS A 44 17.02 -4.69 6.32
C CYS A 44 17.71 -5.03 4.99
N ALA A 45 17.39 -4.27 3.92
CA ALA A 45 17.93 -4.52 2.59
C ALA A 45 19.46 -4.36 2.50
N ASP A 46 20.04 -3.53 3.36
CA ASP A 46 21.49 -3.31 3.52
C ASP A 46 22.17 -4.39 4.39
N GLY A 47 21.41 -5.37 4.88
CA GLY A 47 21.90 -6.41 5.79
C GLY A 47 21.96 -6.00 7.25
N ALA A 48 21.62 -4.74 7.60
CA ALA A 48 21.50 -4.32 8.98
C ALA A 48 20.38 -5.09 9.68
N ARG A 49 20.51 -5.27 10.99
CA ARG A 49 19.45 -5.86 11.81
C ARG A 49 18.83 -4.80 12.71
N ILE A 50 17.51 -4.76 12.71
CA ILE A 50 16.73 -3.94 13.63
C ILE A 50 15.85 -4.84 14.50
N THR A 51 15.60 -4.42 15.72
CA THR A 51 14.66 -5.08 16.62
C THR A 51 13.46 -4.17 16.86
N ILE A 52 12.26 -4.69 16.66
CA ILE A 52 11.00 -3.99 16.94
C ILE A 52 10.43 -4.59 18.21
N GLU A 53 10.16 -3.74 19.20
CA GLU A 53 9.46 -4.09 20.43
C GLU A 53 8.06 -3.48 20.44
N ASN A 54 7.04 -4.31 20.64
CA ASN A 54 5.65 -3.86 20.67
C ASN A 54 5.24 -3.47 22.11
N LEU A 55 4.95 -2.18 22.30
CA LEU A 55 4.55 -1.57 23.57
C LEU A 55 3.02 -1.41 23.69
N GLY A 56 2.25 -1.92 22.72
CA GLY A 56 0.79 -1.87 22.65
C GLY A 56 0.27 -0.83 21.67
N THR A 57 0.41 0.46 21.99
CA THR A 57 -0.01 1.59 21.14
C THR A 57 1.16 2.31 20.45
N SER A 58 2.37 1.82 20.68
CA SER A 58 3.61 2.28 20.05
C SER A 58 4.55 1.10 19.84
N VAL A 59 5.57 1.31 19.03
CA VAL A 59 6.70 0.39 18.91
C VAL A 59 7.99 1.12 19.27
N ARG A 60 8.92 0.39 19.89
CA ARG A 60 10.30 0.83 20.02
C ARG A 60 11.16 0.13 18.98
N VAL A 61 11.84 0.92 18.17
CA VAL A 61 12.77 0.47 17.13
C VAL A 61 14.17 0.55 17.70
N LEU A 62 14.86 -0.57 17.83
CA LEU A 62 16.28 -0.65 18.14
C LEU A 62 17.08 -0.82 16.85
N GLY A 63 17.96 0.15 16.58
CA GLY A 63 18.92 0.12 15.49
C GLY A 63 20.12 -0.79 15.77
N PRO A 64 20.92 -1.10 14.73
CA PRO A 64 22.10 -1.95 14.85
C PRO A 64 23.23 -1.33 15.68
N ASP A 65 23.23 0.00 15.81
CA ASP A 65 24.13 0.82 16.61
C ASP A 65 23.68 0.94 18.08
N GLY A 66 22.55 0.35 18.43
CA GLY A 66 21.94 0.44 19.76
C GLY A 66 21.14 1.71 19.99
N ALA A 67 21.00 2.58 18.97
CA ALA A 67 20.07 3.70 19.03
C ALA A 67 18.63 3.17 19.11
N SER A 68 17.77 3.86 19.85
CA SER A 68 16.37 3.49 20.01
C SER A 68 15.43 4.65 19.76
N GLU A 69 14.35 4.39 19.02
CA GLU A 69 13.31 5.37 18.71
C GLU A 69 11.92 4.78 18.97
N ASP A 70 11.06 5.56 19.63
CA ASP A 70 9.69 5.18 19.96
C ASP A 70 8.72 5.82 18.95
N LEU A 71 8.01 4.98 18.20
CA LEU A 71 7.07 5.38 17.16
C LEU A 71 5.63 5.10 17.62
N PRO A 72 4.78 6.12 17.80
CA PRO A 72 3.37 5.92 18.16
C PRO A 72 2.58 5.35 16.98
N ALA A 73 1.50 4.64 17.27
CA ALA A 73 0.55 4.21 16.25
C ALA A 73 -0.04 5.42 15.52
N SER A 74 -0.07 5.36 14.19
CA SER A 74 -0.55 6.45 13.35
C SER A 74 -1.34 5.94 12.15
N PRO A 75 -2.67 6.13 12.14
CA PRO A 75 -3.51 6.68 13.21
C PRO A 75 -3.51 5.86 14.53
N ALA A 76 -3.86 6.49 15.65
CA ALA A 76 -3.75 5.92 17.02
C ALA A 76 -4.51 4.61 17.27
N ASN A 77 -5.48 4.27 16.42
CA ASN A 77 -6.29 3.05 16.50
C ASN A 77 -5.78 1.90 15.60
N GLN A 78 -4.59 2.04 15.00
CA GLN A 78 -3.97 1.01 14.18
C GLN A 78 -2.88 0.26 14.96
N ASN A 79 -2.67 -1.01 14.63
CA ASN A 79 -1.60 -1.84 15.23
C ASN A 79 -0.48 -2.17 14.23
N SER A 80 -0.56 -1.66 12.99
CA SER A 80 0.33 -2.05 11.89
C SER A 80 1.03 -0.86 11.24
N ARG A 81 0.76 0.37 11.68
CA ARG A 81 1.38 1.59 11.19
C ARG A 81 1.80 2.45 12.36
N PHE A 82 3.05 2.89 12.33
CA PHE A 82 3.69 3.68 13.37
C PHE A 82 4.50 4.80 12.70
N GLY A 83 4.55 5.98 13.33
CA GLY A 83 5.28 7.15 12.83
C GLY A 83 4.57 8.48 13.02
#